data_AF-A0A7L3S7R0-F1
#
_entry.id   AF-A0A7L3S7R0-F1
#
_cell.length_a   1.000
_cell.length_b   1.000
_cell.length_c   1.000
_cell.angle_alpha   90.00
_cell.angle_beta   90.00
_cell.angle_gamma   90.00
#
_symmetry.space_group_name_H-M   'P 1'
#
loop_
_entity.id
_entity.type
_entity.pdbx_description
1 polymer ?
#
loop_
_entity_poly.entity_id
_entity_poly.type
_entity_poly.pdbx_seq_one_letter_code
_entity_poly.pdbx_strand_id
1 'polypeptide(L)'
;AALAAGLLFFPGLFLLAKAALRRLRCPEPHAAILAARLVSSVQAVMASTAGYIISSSCHHVIDDQHWLAGAYPQFAVPYFIYDVYAMFLCHWHRGRVKGHEVAPPPSLRAAAGAYLRKDLLMVLHHATMVLVCFPVAALWRQGKGDFFLGCLLMAELSTPFVCLGKVLILYQRQHTTLHKLNGVALLVTFLLCRVLLFPYLYWAYGRQQGLPLLQVPGALPPTYNAAAAALLAPQLYWFALICRGAWRLFRTPPLPPRQP
;
A
#
# COMPACT_ATOMS: atom_id res chain seq x y z
N ALA A 1 -6.86 22.98 4.08
CA ALA A 1 -7.13 22.29 5.37
C ALA A 1 -6.69 20.82 5.35
N ALA A 2 -7.18 19.99 4.41
CA ALA A 2 -6.88 18.55 4.36
C ALA A 2 -5.38 18.21 4.29
N LEU A 3 -4.61 18.92 3.45
CA LEU A 3 -3.16 18.72 3.34
C LEU A 3 -2.41 18.97 4.67
N ALA A 4 -2.72 20.09 5.34
CA ALA A 4 -2.13 20.41 6.64
C ALA A 4 -2.52 19.38 7.71
N ALA A 5 -3.77 18.90 7.69
CA ALA A 5 -4.20 17.81 8.57
C ALA A 5 -3.37 16.54 8.33
N GLY A 6 -3.14 16.15 7.08
CA GLY A 6 -2.29 15.00 6.74
C GLY A 6 -0.84 15.18 7.21
N LEU A 7 -0.25 16.36 7.00
CA LEU A 7 1.13 16.69 7.43
C LEU A 7 1.33 16.55 8.95
N LEU A 8 0.30 16.84 9.74
CA LEU A 8 0.35 16.66 11.20
C LEU A 8 -0.01 15.24 11.61
N PHE A 9 -1.02 14.65 10.97
CA PHE A 9 -1.60 13.37 11.36
C PHE A 9 -0.61 12.20 11.25
N PHE A 10 0.04 12.00 10.10
CA PHE A 10 0.90 10.81 9.93
C PHE A 10 2.18 10.83 10.77
N PRO A 11 2.95 11.94 10.80
CA PRO A 11 4.11 12.02 11.70
C PRO A 11 3.69 12.01 13.17
N GLY A 12 2.59 12.67 13.53
CA GLY A 12 2.04 12.65 14.89
C GLY A 12 1.67 11.24 15.33
N LEU A 13 0.93 10.50 14.49
CA LEU A 13 0.56 9.11 14.75
C LEU A 13 1.79 8.22 14.90
N PHE A 14 2.83 8.41 14.09
CA PHE A 14 4.08 7.68 14.22
C PHE A 14 4.76 7.93 15.57
N LEU A 15 4.89 9.19 15.98
CA LEU A 15 5.53 9.56 17.24
C LEU A 15 4.75 9.03 18.44
N LEU A 16 3.43 9.15 18.42
CA LEU A 16 2.53 8.61 19.45
C LEU A 16 2.64 7.08 19.54
N ALA A 17 2.57 6.38 18.40
CA ALA A 17 2.71 4.93 18.36
C ALA A 17 4.09 4.47 18.86
N LYS A 18 5.16 5.14 18.43
CA LYS A 18 6.53 4.84 18.89
C LYS A 18 6.67 5.09 20.40
N ALA A 19 6.09 6.17 20.93
CA ALA A 19 6.11 6.47 22.35
C ALA A 19 5.33 5.43 23.17
N ALA A 20 4.15 5.02 22.72
CA ALA A 20 3.36 3.97 23.34
C ALA A 20 4.12 2.63 23.36
N LEU A 21 4.75 2.24 22.25
CA LEU A 21 5.56 1.03 22.17
C LEU A 21 6.79 1.06 23.09
N ARG A 22 7.43 2.23 23.23
CA ARG A 22 8.52 2.41 24.21
C ARG A 22 8.04 2.25 25.65
N ARG A 23 6.85 2.74 26.00
CA ARG A 23 6.23 2.52 27.32
C ARG A 23 5.94 1.04 27.58
N LEU A 24 5.62 0.28 26.53
CA LEU A 24 5.48 -1.18 26.57
C LEU A 24 6.84 -1.93 26.55
N ARG A 25 7.95 -1.22 26.79
CA ARG A 25 9.33 -1.77 26.81
C ARG A 25 9.76 -2.44 25.50
N CYS A 26 9.17 -2.04 24.37
CA CYS A 26 9.59 -2.51 23.05
C CYS A 26 10.97 -1.94 22.69
N PRO A 27 11.95 -2.76 22.24
CA PRO A 27 13.25 -2.27 21.80
C PRO A 27 13.12 -1.21 20.71
N GLU A 28 13.94 -0.17 20.75
CA GLU A 28 13.84 0.97 19.82
C GLU A 28 13.73 0.58 18.32
N PRO A 29 14.57 -0.32 17.77
CA PRO A 29 14.46 -0.70 16.35
C PRO A 29 13.13 -1.41 16.04
N HIS A 30 12.59 -2.18 16.98
CA HIS A 30 11.29 -2.84 16.82
C HIS A 30 10.14 -1.83 16.93
N ALA A 31 10.21 -0.90 17.89
CA ALA A 31 9.22 0.15 18.08
C ALA A 31 9.07 1.03 16.84
N ALA A 32 10.19 1.41 16.21
CA ALA A 32 10.16 2.19 14.96
C ALA A 32 9.53 1.42 13.80
N ILE A 33 9.89 0.14 13.62
CA ILE A 33 9.31 -0.70 12.56
C ILE A 33 7.81 -0.90 12.77
N LEU A 34 7.38 -1.18 14.00
CA LEU A 34 5.97 -1.37 14.33
C LEU A 34 5.15 -0.09 14.16
N ALA A 35 5.65 1.05 14.65
CA ALA A 35 4.98 2.33 14.49
C ALA A 35 4.80 2.68 13.00
N ALA A 36 5.83 2.48 12.17
CA ALA A 36 5.72 2.71 10.73
C ALA A 36 4.63 1.83 10.10
N ARG A 37 4.61 0.53 10.42
CA ARG A 37 3.60 -0.41 9.90
C ARG A 37 2.20 -0.11 10.38
N LEU A 38 2.02 0.38 11.61
CA LEU A 38 0.73 0.83 12.12
C LEU A 38 0.22 2.03 11.32
N VAL A 39 1.06 3.03 11.08
CA VAL A 39 0.69 4.21 10.29
C VAL A 39 0.28 3.81 8.87
N SER A 40 1.04 2.91 8.23
CA SER A 40 0.66 2.38 6.91
C SER A 40 -0.68 1.65 6.93
N SER A 41 -0.94 0.81 7.94
CA SER A 41 -2.22 0.12 8.08
C SER A 41 -3.39 1.08 8.31
N VAL A 42 -3.22 2.10 9.15
CA VAL A 42 -4.25 3.11 9.42
C VAL A 42 -4.56 3.91 8.16
N GLN A 43 -3.52 4.35 7.43
CA GLN A 43 -3.73 5.03 6.15
C GLN A 43 -4.48 4.15 5.15
N ALA A 44 -4.12 2.88 5.09
CA ALA A 44 -4.73 1.95 4.16
C ALA A 44 -6.21 1.72 4.44
N VAL A 45 -6.59 1.60 5.73
CA VAL A 45 -7.99 1.51 6.15
C VAL A 45 -8.73 2.79 5.77
N MET A 46 -8.20 3.97 6.11
CA MET A 46 -8.83 5.24 5.74
C MET A 46 -9.00 5.37 4.22
N ALA A 47 -8.00 4.95 3.42
CA ALA A 47 -8.04 5.04 1.97
C ALA A 47 -9.10 4.13 1.38
N SER A 48 -9.12 2.88 1.82
CA SER A 48 -10.09 1.90 1.33
C SER A 48 -11.51 2.21 1.79
N THR A 49 -11.71 2.75 2.99
CA THR A 49 -13.02 3.26 3.44
C THR A 49 -13.48 4.47 2.64
N ALA A 50 -12.62 5.49 2.45
CA ALA A 50 -12.95 6.64 1.62
C ALA A 50 -13.26 6.19 0.17
N GLY A 51 -12.47 5.27 -0.36
CA GLY A 51 -12.67 4.69 -1.68
C GLY A 51 -14.02 4.00 -1.84
N TYR A 52 -14.40 3.18 -0.86
CA TYR A 52 -15.70 2.52 -0.82
C TYR A 52 -16.86 3.51 -0.74
N ILE A 53 -16.76 4.55 0.09
CA ILE A 53 -17.80 5.58 0.22
C ILE A 53 -17.97 6.32 -1.11
N ILE A 54 -16.87 6.75 -1.73
CA ILE A 54 -16.91 7.46 -3.02
C ILE A 54 -17.55 6.58 -4.10
N SER A 55 -17.06 5.35 -4.27
CA SER A 55 -17.51 4.46 -5.36
C SER A 55 -18.95 3.97 -5.18
N SER A 56 -19.42 3.80 -3.94
CA SER A 56 -20.82 3.45 -3.68
C SER A 56 -21.79 4.63 -3.77
N SER A 57 -21.28 5.87 -3.65
CA SER A 57 -22.11 7.09 -3.76
C SER A 57 -22.23 7.63 -5.18
N CYS A 58 -21.33 7.24 -6.09
CA CYS A 58 -21.36 7.66 -7.49
C CYS A 58 -22.12 6.62 -8.33
N HIS A 59 -23.29 6.99 -8.85
CA HIS A 59 -24.07 6.17 -9.77
C HIS A 59 -23.58 6.31 -11.22
N HIS A 60 -23.27 7.54 -11.65
CA HIS A 60 -22.67 7.83 -12.95
C HIS A 60 -21.15 7.84 -12.83
N VAL A 61 -20.46 6.84 -13.42
CA VAL A 61 -19.03 6.60 -13.19
C VAL A 61 -18.10 7.73 -13.67
N ILE A 62 -18.58 8.61 -14.56
CA ILE A 62 -17.79 9.71 -15.12
C ILE A 62 -18.12 11.06 -14.49
N ASP A 63 -19.39 11.36 -14.22
CA ASP A 63 -19.81 12.75 -13.95
C ASP A 63 -20.27 12.97 -12.51
N ASP A 64 -20.60 11.92 -11.76
CA ASP A 64 -20.94 12.08 -10.36
C ASP A 64 -19.70 12.50 -9.56
N GLN A 65 -19.95 13.33 -8.56
CA GLN A 65 -18.92 13.87 -7.69
C GLN A 65 -19.19 13.52 -6.23
N HIS A 66 -18.10 13.31 -5.48
CA HIS A 66 -18.14 13.11 -4.04
C HIS A 66 -17.06 13.95 -3.36
N TRP A 67 -17.41 14.70 -2.31
CA TRP A 67 -16.49 15.63 -1.64
C TRP A 67 -15.20 14.96 -1.12
N LEU A 68 -15.28 13.69 -0.68
CA LEU A 68 -14.10 12.92 -0.26
C LEU A 68 -13.08 12.74 -1.40
N ALA A 69 -13.52 12.70 -2.66
CA ALA A 69 -12.64 12.55 -3.81
C ALA A 69 -11.78 13.81 -4.05
N GLY A 70 -12.19 14.97 -3.53
CA GLY A 70 -11.38 16.19 -3.48
C GLY A 70 -10.52 16.27 -2.21
N ALA A 71 -11.10 15.94 -1.06
CA ALA A 71 -10.44 16.11 0.24
C ALA A 71 -9.40 15.02 0.56
N TYR A 72 -9.70 13.75 0.26
CA TYR A 72 -8.89 12.61 0.68
C TYR A 72 -7.52 12.55 0.00
N PRO A 73 -7.37 12.77 -1.33
CA PRO A 73 -6.04 12.79 -1.96
C PRO A 73 -5.11 13.84 -1.35
N GLN A 74 -5.64 15.02 -1.01
CA GLN A 74 -4.87 16.07 -0.33
C GLN A 74 -4.47 15.66 1.08
N PHE A 75 -5.37 15.01 1.83
CA PHE A 75 -5.05 14.46 3.13
C PHE A 75 -4.02 13.32 3.04
N ALA A 76 -4.07 12.48 2.01
CA ALA A 76 -3.24 11.29 1.84
C ALA A 76 -1.83 11.56 1.30
N VAL A 77 -1.61 12.60 0.49
CA VAL A 77 -0.29 12.84 -0.13
C VAL A 77 0.87 12.99 0.88
N PRO A 78 0.71 13.64 2.05
CA PRO A 78 1.75 13.67 3.08
C PRO A 78 2.17 12.29 3.57
N TYR A 79 1.25 11.31 3.63
CA TYR A 79 1.60 9.95 4.00
C TYR A 79 2.59 9.34 3.01
N PHE A 80 2.36 9.48 1.71
CA PHE A 80 3.25 8.86 0.71
C PHE A 80 4.67 9.40 0.80
N ILE A 81 4.83 10.70 1.10
CA ILE A 81 6.12 11.34 1.35
C ILE A 81 6.74 10.82 2.65
N TYR A 82 5.98 10.83 3.73
CA TYR A 82 6.41 10.34 5.04
C TYR A 82 6.80 8.85 5.00
N ASP A 83 6.09 8.01 4.25
CA ASP A 83 6.32 6.57 4.24
C ASP A 83 7.63 6.20 3.53
N VAL A 84 8.09 6.99 2.55
CA VAL A 84 9.45 6.82 1.98
C VAL A 84 10.51 7.01 3.06
N TYR A 85 10.36 8.04 3.90
CA TYR A 85 11.24 8.25 5.05
C TYR A 85 11.12 7.11 6.08
N ALA A 86 9.90 6.69 6.42
CA ALA A 86 9.67 5.60 7.37
C ALA A 86 10.23 4.26 6.87
N MET A 87 10.16 4.00 5.56
CA MET A 87 10.77 2.85 4.90
C MET A 87 12.30 2.88 4.98
N PHE A 88 12.93 4.04 4.72
CA PHE A 88 14.37 4.21 4.91
C PHE A 88 14.79 3.96 6.36
N LEU A 89 14.04 4.51 7.33
CA LEU A 89 14.28 4.30 8.76
C LEU A 89 14.16 2.81 9.14
N CYS A 90 13.15 2.11 8.62
CA CYS A 90 13.01 0.67 8.79
C CYS A 90 14.19 -0.11 8.20
N HIS A 91 14.69 0.27 7.02
CA HIS A 91 15.86 -0.35 6.40
C HIS A 91 17.10 -0.20 7.27
N TRP A 92 17.34 1.03 7.76
CA TRP A 92 18.45 1.35 8.65
C TRP A 92 18.41 0.55 9.96
N HIS A 93 17.26 0.49 10.63
CA HIS A 93 17.11 -0.29 11.87
C HIS A 93 17.20 -1.81 11.64
N ARG A 94 16.69 -2.34 10.53
CA ARG A 94 16.84 -3.76 10.19
C ARG A 94 18.30 -4.15 9.94
N GLY A 95 19.09 -3.27 9.35
CA GLY A 95 20.54 -3.47 9.19
C GLY A 95 21.23 -3.64 10.54
N ARG A 96 20.84 -2.84 11.53
CA ARG A 96 21.37 -2.92 12.91
C ARG A 96 20.93 -4.16 13.70
N VAL A 97 19.75 -4.72 13.40
CA VAL A 97 19.27 -5.95 14.06
C VAL A 97 19.88 -7.22 13.45
N LYS A 98 20.23 -7.20 12.15
CA LYS A 98 20.84 -8.35 11.46
C LYS A 98 22.36 -8.39 11.56
N GLY A 99 23.03 -7.24 11.70
CA GLY A 99 24.45 -7.19 11.99
C GLY A 99 24.66 -7.29 13.50
N HIS A 100 25.12 -8.44 13.99
CA HIS A 100 25.85 -8.48 15.25
C HIS A 100 26.99 -7.44 15.16
N GLU A 101 27.16 -6.67 16.24
CA GLU A 101 27.84 -5.37 16.42
C GLU A 101 29.31 -5.19 15.95
N VAL A 102 29.81 -5.89 14.93
CA VAL A 102 31.26 -5.96 14.64
C VAL A 102 31.74 -4.96 13.57
N ALA A 103 30.85 -4.31 12.81
CA ALA A 103 31.25 -3.36 11.75
C ALA A 103 30.82 -1.91 12.05
N PRO A 104 31.64 -0.89 11.73
CA PRO A 104 31.25 0.50 11.89
C PRO A 104 29.98 0.82 11.08
N PRO A 105 29.08 1.67 11.60
CA PRO A 105 27.85 1.99 10.92
C PRO A 105 28.15 2.62 9.55
N PRO A 106 27.50 2.16 8.46
CA PRO A 106 27.74 2.69 7.13
C PRO A 106 27.40 4.18 7.09
N SER A 107 28.11 4.95 6.25
CA SER A 107 27.78 6.36 6.04
C SER A 107 26.33 6.53 5.57
N LEU A 108 25.69 7.65 5.90
CA LEU A 108 24.31 7.93 5.51
C LEU A 108 24.09 7.78 3.99
N ARG A 109 25.07 8.22 3.19
CA ARG A 109 25.05 8.07 1.72
C ARG A 109 25.10 6.61 1.29
N ALA A 110 25.96 5.80 1.90
CA ALA A 110 26.05 4.37 1.58
C ALA A 110 24.76 3.63 1.94
N ALA A 111 24.15 3.93 3.08
CA ALA A 111 22.90 3.31 3.47
C ALA A 111 21.70 3.78 2.65
N ALA A 112 21.64 5.06 2.27
CA ALA A 112 20.65 5.57 1.34
C ALA A 112 20.78 4.89 -0.03
N GLY A 113 22.00 4.76 -0.55
CA GLY A 113 22.25 4.02 -1.80
C GLY A 113 21.85 2.55 -1.73
N ALA A 114 22.15 1.87 -0.62
CA ALA A 114 21.75 0.48 -0.40
C ALA A 114 20.22 0.32 -0.31
N TYR A 115 19.55 1.23 0.40
CA TYR A 115 18.09 1.28 0.48
C TYR A 115 17.46 1.48 -0.89
N LEU A 116 17.91 2.48 -1.66
CA LEU A 116 17.37 2.77 -2.98
C LEU A 116 17.53 1.59 -3.93
N ARG A 117 18.67 0.88 -3.93
CA ARG A 117 18.85 -0.31 -4.78
C ARG A 117 17.93 -1.46 -4.37
N LYS A 118 17.74 -1.65 -3.07
CA LYS A 118 16.99 -2.79 -2.53
C LYS A 118 15.49 -2.62 -2.63
N ASP A 119 15.00 -1.41 -2.38
CA ASP A 119 13.58 -1.07 -2.29
C ASP A 119 13.15 -0.12 -3.43
N LEU A 120 13.90 -0.07 -4.54
CA LEU A 120 13.68 0.86 -5.67
C LEU A 120 12.24 0.89 -6.15
N LEU A 121 11.64 -0.28 -6.37
CA LEU A 121 10.30 -0.38 -6.92
C LEU A 121 9.24 0.23 -5.98
N MET A 122 9.41 0.09 -4.66
CA MET A 122 8.53 0.73 -3.70
C MET A 122 8.76 2.24 -3.65
N VAL A 123 10.01 2.70 -3.71
CA VAL A 123 10.31 4.14 -3.77
C VAL A 123 9.73 4.77 -5.02
N LEU A 124 9.91 4.13 -6.18
CA LEU A 124 9.35 4.57 -7.45
C LEU A 124 7.82 4.58 -7.41
N HIS A 125 7.18 3.56 -6.82
CA HIS A 125 5.74 3.55 -6.62
C HIS A 125 5.26 4.78 -5.85
N HIS A 126 5.88 5.09 -4.70
CA HIS A 126 5.52 6.26 -3.91
C HIS A 126 5.78 7.57 -4.65
N ALA A 127 6.90 7.67 -5.37
CA ALA A 127 7.21 8.81 -6.21
C ALA A 127 6.15 9.02 -7.30
N THR A 128 5.71 7.95 -7.97
CA THR A 128 4.62 8.00 -8.96
C THR A 128 3.29 8.41 -8.32
N MET A 129 2.96 7.90 -7.13
CA MET A 129 1.74 8.29 -6.42
C MET A 129 1.72 9.80 -6.12
N VAL A 130 2.85 10.38 -5.72
CA VAL A 130 2.97 11.81 -5.38
C VAL A 130 3.11 12.71 -6.60
N LEU A 131 3.95 12.34 -7.57
CA LEU A 131 4.33 13.20 -8.69
C LEU A 131 3.39 13.06 -9.90
N VAL A 132 2.66 11.96 -10.01
CA VAL A 132 1.77 11.66 -11.14
C VAL A 132 0.33 11.48 -10.68
N CYS A 133 0.06 10.49 -9.82
CA CYS A 133 -1.32 10.16 -9.46
C CYS A 133 -2.01 11.29 -8.68
N PHE A 134 -1.31 11.95 -7.75
CA PHE A 134 -1.89 13.06 -7.00
C PHE A 134 -2.23 14.27 -7.89
N PRO A 135 -1.34 14.82 -8.74
CA PRO A 135 -1.71 15.90 -9.66
C PRO A 135 -2.86 15.52 -10.60
N VAL A 136 -2.85 14.28 -11.12
CA VAL A 136 -3.97 13.77 -11.92
C VAL A 136 -5.27 13.81 -11.11
N ALA A 137 -5.29 13.25 -9.90
CA ALA A 137 -6.48 13.13 -9.07
C ALA A 137 -7.00 14.46 -8.50
N ALA A 138 -6.10 15.39 -8.16
CA ALA A 138 -6.44 16.62 -7.43
C ALA A 138 -6.51 17.87 -8.32
N LEU A 139 -5.78 17.90 -9.45
CA LEU A 139 -5.66 19.10 -10.29
C LEU A 139 -6.22 18.90 -11.70
N TRP A 140 -5.91 17.79 -12.35
CA TRP A 140 -6.28 17.58 -13.77
C TRP A 140 -7.59 16.84 -13.97
N ARG A 141 -8.13 16.23 -12.91
CA ARG A 141 -9.36 15.45 -12.97
C ARG A 141 -10.60 16.28 -13.33
N GLN A 142 -10.57 17.60 -13.12
CA GLN A 142 -11.65 18.53 -13.47
C GLN A 142 -13.03 18.09 -12.96
N GLY A 143 -13.08 17.46 -11.78
CA GLY A 143 -14.34 17.01 -11.18
C GLY A 143 -14.98 15.79 -11.87
N LYS A 144 -14.26 15.05 -12.71
CA LYS A 144 -14.77 13.82 -13.34
C LYS A 144 -14.18 12.56 -12.72
N GLY A 145 -14.81 11.42 -12.93
CA GLY A 145 -14.27 10.10 -12.60
C GLY A 145 -14.04 9.85 -11.11
N ASP A 146 -14.87 10.44 -10.22
CA ASP A 146 -14.78 10.19 -8.77
C ASP A 146 -14.99 8.73 -8.43
N PHE A 147 -15.92 8.06 -9.11
CA PHE A 147 -16.10 6.61 -9.01
C PHE A 147 -14.78 5.85 -9.21
N PHE A 148 -14.04 6.13 -10.29
CA PHE A 148 -12.77 5.46 -10.59
C PHE A 148 -11.70 5.76 -9.54
N LEU A 149 -11.60 7.01 -9.08
CA LEU A 149 -10.70 7.36 -7.99
C LEU A 149 -11.04 6.59 -6.71
N GLY A 150 -12.34 6.49 -6.37
CA GLY A 150 -12.81 5.72 -5.23
C GLY A 150 -12.41 4.24 -5.32
N CYS A 151 -12.64 3.62 -6.47
CA CYS A 151 -12.21 2.24 -6.75
C CYS A 151 -10.69 2.07 -6.65
N LEU A 152 -9.89 3.01 -7.17
CA LEU A 152 -8.42 2.98 -7.06
C LEU A 152 -7.93 3.11 -5.62
N LEU A 153 -8.60 3.88 -4.76
CA LEU A 153 -8.26 3.99 -3.34
C LEU A 153 -8.51 2.68 -2.58
N MET A 154 -9.48 1.85 -3.00
CA MET A 154 -9.72 0.53 -2.42
C MET A 154 -8.54 -0.44 -2.60
N ALA A 155 -7.61 -0.16 -3.53
CA ALA A 155 -6.38 -0.92 -3.70
C ALA A 155 -5.53 -0.99 -2.41
N GLU A 156 -5.67 -0.01 -1.52
CA GLU A 156 -4.94 0.00 -0.25
C GLU A 156 -5.42 -1.06 0.74
N LEU A 157 -6.58 -1.69 0.54
CA LEU A 157 -7.12 -2.69 1.47
C LEU A 157 -6.17 -3.87 1.74
N SER A 158 -5.27 -4.20 0.82
CA SER A 158 -4.26 -5.26 1.01
C SER A 158 -3.11 -4.86 1.94
N THR A 159 -2.83 -3.56 2.09
CA THR A 159 -1.66 -3.02 2.81
C THR A 159 -1.61 -3.41 4.29
N PRO A 160 -2.72 -3.44 5.06
CA PRO A 160 -2.71 -3.94 6.44
C PRO A 160 -2.23 -5.39 6.54
N PHE A 161 -2.59 -6.25 5.59
CA PHE A 161 -2.15 -7.66 5.57
C PHE A 161 -0.67 -7.81 5.17
N VAL A 162 -0.17 -6.95 4.28
CA VAL A 162 1.28 -6.83 4.00
C VAL A 162 2.03 -6.42 5.27
N CYS A 163 1.50 -5.43 5.99
CA CYS A 163 2.11 -4.91 7.21
C CYS A 163 2.12 -5.96 8.32
N LEU A 164 0.97 -6.60 8.59
CA LEU A 164 0.85 -7.68 9.57
C LEU A 164 1.78 -8.85 9.23
N GLY A 165 1.85 -9.25 7.96
CA GLY A 165 2.79 -10.29 7.52
C GLY A 165 4.25 -9.96 7.85
N LYS A 166 4.69 -8.72 7.60
CA LYS A 166 6.04 -8.24 7.95
C LYS A 166 6.28 -8.21 9.46
N VAL A 167 5.26 -7.90 10.27
CA VAL A 167 5.34 -7.92 11.74
C VAL A 167 5.46 -9.34 12.27
N LEU A 168 4.65 -10.28 11.77
CA LEU A 168 4.71 -11.68 12.16
C LEU A 168 6.08 -12.30 11.82
N ILE A 169 6.66 -11.93 10.66
CA ILE A 169 8.03 -12.30 10.28
C ILE A 169 9.06 -11.73 11.25
N LEU A 170 8.92 -10.46 11.64
CA LEU A 170 9.84 -9.80 12.59
C LEU A 170 9.89 -10.55 13.94
N TYR A 171 8.73 -11.02 14.42
CA TYR A 171 8.61 -11.80 15.66
C TYR A 171 8.78 -13.30 15.47
N GLN A 172 9.29 -13.78 14.33
CA GLN A 172 9.50 -15.20 14.04
C GLN A 172 8.23 -16.07 14.16
N ARG A 173 7.04 -15.48 13.98
CA ARG A 173 5.72 -16.16 14.07
C ARG A 173 5.23 -16.72 12.73
N GLN A 174 6.14 -17.01 11.81
CA GLN A 174 5.81 -17.44 10.43
C GLN A 174 5.11 -18.81 10.37
N HIS A 175 5.36 -19.68 11.36
CA HIS A 175 4.77 -21.02 11.45
C HIS A 175 3.32 -21.03 11.99
N THR A 176 2.84 -19.89 12.52
CA THR A 176 1.53 -19.82 13.18
C THR A 176 0.37 -19.85 12.19
N THR A 177 -0.78 -20.36 12.63
CA THR A 177 -2.05 -20.30 11.86
C THR A 177 -2.42 -18.85 11.51
N LEU A 178 -2.13 -17.89 12.40
CA LEU A 178 -2.33 -16.47 12.14
C LEU A 178 -1.56 -15.99 10.90
N HIS A 179 -0.29 -16.40 10.73
CA HIS A 179 0.49 -16.03 9.56
C HIS A 179 -0.07 -16.65 8.27
N LYS A 180 -0.55 -17.90 8.34
CA LYS A 180 -1.22 -18.57 7.20
C LYS A 180 -2.52 -17.88 6.81
N LEU A 181 -3.40 -17.59 7.79
CA LEU A 181 -4.66 -16.86 7.55
C LEU A 181 -4.40 -15.46 7.00
N ASN A 182 -3.43 -14.73 7.55
CA ASN A 182 -3.01 -13.44 6.99
C ASN A 182 -2.50 -13.57 5.56
N GLY A 183 -1.78 -14.65 5.23
CA GLY A 183 -1.32 -14.94 3.87
C GLY A 183 -2.48 -15.13 2.89
N VAL A 184 -3.53 -15.86 3.30
CA VAL A 184 -4.77 -16.02 2.50
C VAL A 184 -5.48 -14.68 2.34
N ALA A 185 -5.67 -13.92 3.44
CA ALA A 185 -6.30 -12.61 3.40
C ALA A 185 -5.55 -11.65 2.47
N LEU A 186 -4.21 -11.64 2.54
CA LEU A 186 -3.37 -10.86 1.63
C LEU A 186 -3.58 -11.28 0.16
N LEU A 187 -3.56 -12.58 -0.15
CA LEU A 187 -3.79 -13.07 -1.51
C LEU A 187 -5.13 -12.62 -2.07
N VAL A 188 -6.20 -12.85 -1.31
CA VAL A 188 -7.57 -12.52 -1.73
C VAL A 188 -7.73 -11.02 -1.91
N THR A 189 -7.34 -10.22 -0.92
CA THR A 189 -7.48 -8.76 -1.02
C THR A 189 -6.63 -8.16 -2.13
N PHE A 190 -5.40 -8.66 -2.34
CA PHE A 190 -4.55 -8.18 -3.44
C PHE A 190 -5.14 -8.55 -4.81
N LEU A 191 -5.64 -9.77 -4.98
CA LEU A 191 -6.29 -10.19 -6.23
C LEU A 191 -7.52 -9.33 -6.52
N LEU A 192 -8.44 -9.21 -5.56
CA LEU A 192 -9.72 -8.52 -5.75
C LEU A 192 -9.54 -7.00 -5.90
N CYS A 193 -8.82 -6.37 -4.98
CA CYS A 193 -8.76 -4.92 -4.89
C CYS A 193 -7.66 -4.29 -5.74
N ARG A 194 -6.72 -5.07 -6.31
CA ARG A 194 -5.64 -4.52 -7.16
C ARG A 194 -5.63 -5.10 -8.56
N VAL A 195 -5.70 -6.43 -8.71
CA VAL A 195 -5.58 -7.07 -10.02
C VAL A 195 -6.90 -7.04 -10.78
N LEU A 196 -7.97 -7.58 -10.18
CA LEU A 196 -9.31 -7.61 -10.77
C LEU A 196 -10.00 -6.24 -10.77
N LEU A 197 -9.43 -5.27 -10.05
CA LEU A 197 -9.86 -3.89 -10.08
C LEU A 197 -9.91 -3.34 -11.51
N PHE A 198 -8.87 -3.56 -12.32
CA PHE A 198 -8.80 -2.98 -13.66
C PHE A 198 -9.87 -3.54 -14.60
N PRO A 199 -10.07 -4.87 -14.73
CA PRO A 199 -11.22 -5.42 -15.43
C PRO A 199 -12.57 -4.87 -14.93
N TYR A 200 -12.71 -4.67 -13.61
CA TYR A 200 -13.91 -4.10 -13.02
C TYR A 200 -14.13 -2.64 -13.44
N LEU A 201 -13.09 -1.80 -13.49
CA LEU A 201 -13.21 -0.41 -13.96
C LEU A 201 -13.72 -0.35 -15.40
N TYR A 202 -13.17 -1.20 -16.27
CA TYR A 202 -13.59 -1.28 -17.67
C TYR A 202 -15.03 -1.79 -17.78
N TRP A 203 -15.40 -2.77 -16.97
CA TRP A 203 -16.77 -3.30 -16.92
C TRP A 203 -17.77 -2.23 -16.47
N ALA A 204 -17.45 -1.47 -15.42
CA ALA A 204 -18.32 -0.42 -14.90
C ALA A 204 -18.55 0.68 -15.95
N TYR A 205 -17.47 1.12 -16.62
CA TYR A 205 -17.57 2.04 -17.76
C TYR A 205 -18.40 1.46 -18.90
N GLY A 206 -18.10 0.23 -19.32
CA GLY A 206 -18.78 -0.45 -20.42
C GLY A 206 -20.28 -0.59 -20.17
N ARG A 207 -20.70 -0.99 -18.96
CA ARG A 207 -22.11 -1.07 -18.59
C ARG A 207 -22.85 0.25 -18.76
N GLN A 208 -22.22 1.37 -18.44
CA GLN A 208 -22.83 2.68 -18.55
C GLN A 208 -22.91 3.17 -20.00
N GLN A 209 -21.95 2.78 -20.84
CA GLN A 209 -21.92 3.10 -22.26
C GLN A 209 -22.65 2.07 -23.14
N GLY A 210 -23.23 1.02 -22.56
CA GLY A 210 -23.85 -0.08 -23.31
C GLY A 210 -22.85 -0.93 -24.09
N LEU A 211 -21.57 -0.93 -23.72
CA LEU A 211 -20.49 -1.67 -24.38
C LEU A 211 -20.16 -2.96 -23.62
N PRO A 212 -19.93 -4.09 -24.34
CA PRO A 212 -19.37 -5.29 -23.71
C PRO A 212 -17.91 -5.05 -23.30
N LEU A 213 -17.48 -5.69 -22.21
CA LEU A 213 -16.17 -5.48 -21.57
C LEU A 213 -14.99 -5.50 -22.55
N LEU A 214 -14.96 -6.45 -23.48
CA LEU A 214 -13.86 -6.63 -24.42
C LEU A 214 -13.76 -5.52 -25.48
N GLN A 215 -14.84 -4.76 -25.71
CA GLN A 215 -14.85 -3.63 -26.66
C GLN A 215 -14.44 -2.31 -26.00
N VAL A 216 -14.50 -2.21 -24.67
CA VAL A 216 -14.17 -0.99 -23.92
C VAL A 216 -12.76 -0.46 -24.23
N PRO A 217 -11.69 -1.28 -24.29
CA PRO A 217 -10.36 -0.77 -24.63
C PRO A 217 -10.31 -0.11 -26.01
N GLY A 218 -11.07 -0.60 -26.99
CA GLY A 218 -11.12 -0.02 -28.33
C GLY A 218 -11.96 1.26 -28.42
N ALA A 219 -12.88 1.47 -27.48
CA ALA A 219 -13.71 2.67 -27.40
C ALA A 219 -13.04 3.82 -26.61
N LEU A 220 -12.03 3.52 -25.79
CA LEU A 220 -11.30 4.51 -25.00
C LEU A 220 -10.09 5.06 -25.78
N PRO A 221 -9.72 6.34 -25.56
CA PRO A 221 -8.46 6.86 -26.08
C PRO A 221 -7.26 6.02 -25.57
N PRO A 222 -6.25 5.75 -26.42
CA PRO A 222 -5.12 4.87 -26.06
C PRO A 222 -4.37 5.27 -24.79
N THR A 223 -4.37 6.56 -24.44
CA THR A 223 -3.76 7.09 -23.23
C THR A 223 -4.36 6.53 -21.95
N TYR A 224 -5.67 6.28 -21.90
CA TYR A 224 -6.32 5.66 -20.73
C TYR A 224 -5.92 4.21 -20.57
N ASN A 225 -5.84 3.46 -21.68
CA ASN A 225 -5.36 2.09 -21.67
C ASN A 225 -3.89 2.01 -21.23
N ALA A 226 -3.05 2.93 -21.72
CA ALA A 226 -1.66 3.01 -21.31
C ALA A 226 -1.52 3.34 -19.82
N ALA A 227 -2.31 4.28 -19.30
CA ALA A 227 -2.33 4.63 -17.87
C ALA A 227 -2.79 3.45 -17.00
N ALA A 228 -3.86 2.76 -17.40
CA ALA A 228 -4.36 1.56 -16.72
C ALA A 228 -3.29 0.46 -16.70
N ALA A 229 -2.65 0.18 -17.84
CA ALA A 229 -1.57 -0.80 -17.94
C ALA A 229 -0.36 -0.43 -17.07
N ALA A 230 0.03 0.86 -17.05
CA ALA A 230 1.13 1.35 -16.22
C ALA A 230 0.85 1.20 -14.72
N LEU A 231 -0.41 1.42 -14.29
CA LEU A 231 -0.82 1.22 -12.90
C LEU A 231 -0.95 -0.27 -12.54
N LEU A 232 -1.38 -1.13 -13.47
CA LEU A 232 -1.58 -2.57 -13.26
C LEU A 232 -0.26 -3.36 -13.27
N ALA A 233 0.71 -3.00 -14.11
CA ALA A 233 1.98 -3.71 -14.26
C ALA A 233 2.72 -4.00 -12.93
N PRO A 234 2.95 -3.01 -12.04
CA PRO A 234 3.58 -3.30 -10.75
C PRO A 234 2.71 -4.19 -9.85
N GLN A 235 1.37 -4.12 -9.97
CA GLN A 235 0.47 -4.97 -9.20
C GLN A 235 0.60 -6.44 -9.63
N LEU A 236 0.67 -6.72 -10.94
CA LEU A 236 0.88 -8.08 -11.44
C LEU A 236 2.22 -8.65 -10.96
N TYR A 237 3.28 -7.84 -11.02
CA TYR A 237 4.60 -8.23 -10.51
C TYR A 237 4.56 -8.59 -9.02
N TRP A 238 3.99 -7.71 -8.18
CA TRP A 238 3.88 -7.97 -6.74
C TRP A 238 2.96 -9.14 -6.43
N PHE A 239 1.86 -9.29 -7.15
CA PHE A 239 0.95 -10.42 -6.99
C PHE A 239 1.68 -11.74 -7.28
N ALA A 240 2.48 -11.81 -8.35
CA ALA A 240 3.31 -12.98 -8.64
C ALA A 240 4.29 -13.30 -7.50
N LEU A 241 4.92 -12.27 -6.90
CA LEU A 241 5.78 -12.46 -5.73
C LEU A 241 5.03 -12.96 -4.49
N ILE A 242 3.81 -12.45 -4.25
CA ILE A 242 2.95 -12.88 -3.15
C ILE A 242 2.51 -14.33 -3.36
N CYS A 243 2.09 -14.71 -4.57
CA CYS A 243 1.75 -16.09 -4.93
C CYS A 243 2.93 -17.04 -4.70
N ARG A 244 4.14 -16.64 -5.13
CA ARG A 244 5.37 -17.42 -4.87
C ARG A 244 5.71 -17.49 -3.38
N GLY A 245 5.44 -16.45 -2.62
CA GLY A 245 5.60 -16.42 -1.16
C GLY A 245 4.63 -17.38 -0.48
N ALA A 246 3.36 -17.30 -0.82
CA ALA A 246 2.30 -18.16 -0.31
C ALA A 246 2.54 -19.63 -0.64
N TRP A 247 2.93 -19.95 -1.88
CA TRP A 247 3.25 -21.31 -2.28
C TRP A 247 4.35 -21.94 -1.43
N ARG A 248 5.40 -21.17 -1.08
CA ARG A 248 6.45 -21.63 -0.16
C ARG A 248 5.91 -21.83 1.27
N LEU A 249 5.07 -20.91 1.75
CA LEU A 249 4.46 -20.99 3.08
C LEU A 249 3.59 -22.24 3.25
N PHE A 250 2.79 -22.59 2.23
CA PHE A 250 1.88 -23.74 2.28
C PHE A 250 2.57 -25.08 2.02
N ARG A 251 3.74 -25.09 1.37
CA ARG A 251 4.52 -26.32 1.14
C ARG A 251 5.46 -26.71 2.28
N THR A 252 5.73 -25.81 3.23
CA THR A 252 6.64 -26.12 4.33
C THR A 252 5.89 -27.02 5.34
N PRO A 253 6.34 -28.27 5.58
CA PRO A 253 5.71 -29.15 6.57
C PRO A 253 5.78 -28.50 7.96
N PRO A 254 4.79 -28.73 8.84
CA PRO A 254 4.95 -28.35 10.23
C PRO A 254 6.18 -29.06 10.79
N LEU A 255 7.15 -28.28 11.29
CA LEU A 255 8.28 -28.84 12.05
C LEU A 255 7.71 -29.61 13.24
N PRO A 256 8.21 -30.83 13.53
CA PRO A 256 7.84 -31.53 14.75
C PRO A 256 8.14 -30.62 15.95
N PRO A 257 7.29 -30.64 17.00
CA PRO A 257 7.53 -29.84 18.18
C PRO A 257 8.93 -30.18 18.72
N ARG A 258 9.73 -29.15 19.00
CA ARG A 258 10.97 -29.34 19.77
C ARG A 258 10.58 -29.95 21.11
N GLN A 259 11.06 -31.16 21.37
CA GLN A 259 10.97 -31.75 22.70
C GLN A 259 11.70 -30.83 23.70
N PRO A 260 11.17 -30.74 24.94
CA PRO A 260 11.63 -29.79 25.96
C PRO A 260 13.12 -29.93 26.29
#